data_AF-A0A932NZS2-F1
#
_entry.id   AF-A0A932NZS2-F1
#
_cell.length_a   1.000
_cell.length_b   1.000
_cell.length_c   1.000
_cell.angle_alpha   90.00
_cell.angle_beta   90.00
_cell.angle_gamma   90.00
#
_symmetry.space_group_name_H-M   'P 1'
#
loop_
_entity.id
_entity.type
_entity.pdbx_description
1 polymer ?
#
loop_
_entity_poly.entity_id
_entity_poly.type
_entity_poly.pdbx_seq_one_letter_code
_entity_poly.pdbx_strand_id
1 'polypeptide(L)'
;MISPSSPLKSPLSFEQKARAKGALAHELHWVQEPRRPFMILPQEVREETGETLLREMLPGLLALDIALLIRGRGSANIGALLTTLHQKYPEHIAIIPDTEESLIQMVRGGDIALFCTDPTGSKELSLCLEQGTIPIAPDHVGSLLHSYDPVQESGNAFLFQKINPWHAFAAIVRACETFKLPFDWRTIQRHCMETHF
;
A
#
# COMPACT_ATOMS: atom_id res chain seq x y z
N MET A 1 21.35 -27.54 -6.68
CA MET A 1 20.72 -27.54 -5.35
C MET A 1 20.09 -26.17 -5.17
N ILE A 2 18.78 -26.10 -5.37
CA ILE A 2 17.99 -24.88 -5.16
C ILE A 2 17.73 -24.83 -3.66
N SER A 3 18.25 -23.81 -2.98
CA SER A 3 17.91 -23.57 -1.57
C SER A 3 16.41 -23.35 -1.46
N PRO A 4 15.71 -24.03 -0.53
CA PRO A 4 14.32 -23.71 -0.26
C PRO A 4 14.29 -22.28 0.27
N SER A 5 13.53 -21.41 -0.41
CA SER A 5 13.14 -20.12 0.10
C SER A 5 12.59 -20.31 1.51
N SER A 6 13.19 -19.62 2.47
CA SER A 6 12.68 -19.60 3.85
C SER A 6 11.20 -19.20 3.78
N PRO A 7 10.26 -19.97 4.36
CA PRO A 7 8.87 -19.58 4.32
C PRO A 7 8.75 -18.26 5.07
N LEU A 8 8.36 -17.20 4.35
CA LEU A 8 7.85 -15.99 4.97
C LEU A 8 6.81 -16.43 6.00
N LYS A 9 6.96 -15.91 7.23
CA LYS A 9 6.14 -16.27 8.40
C LYS A 9 4.66 -16.29 7.99
N SER A 10 3.93 -17.30 8.45
CA SER A 10 2.49 -17.50 8.23
C SER A 10 1.72 -16.18 8.23
N PRO A 11 0.67 -16.05 7.40
CA PRO A 11 -0.07 -14.79 7.26
C PRO A 11 -0.58 -14.32 8.63
N LEU A 12 -0.49 -13.01 8.90
CA LEU A 12 -0.81 -12.46 10.22
C LEU A 12 -2.30 -12.56 10.52
N SER A 13 -2.64 -12.83 11.78
CA SER A 13 -4.00 -12.55 12.25
C SER A 13 -4.28 -11.03 12.19
N PHE A 14 -5.55 -10.65 12.10
CA PHE A 14 -5.94 -9.22 12.13
C PHE A 14 -5.43 -8.50 13.39
N GLU A 15 -5.34 -9.21 14.52
CA GLU A 15 -4.77 -8.66 15.76
C GLU A 15 -3.25 -8.44 15.64
N GLN A 16 -2.53 -9.39 15.06
CA GLN A 16 -1.09 -9.25 14.82
C GLN A 16 -0.79 -8.09 13.85
N LYS A 17 -1.67 -7.89 12.85
CA LYS A 17 -1.58 -6.75 11.94
C LYS A 17 -1.83 -5.42 12.65
N ALA A 18 -2.87 -5.32 13.48
CA ALA A 18 -3.12 -4.13 14.29
C ALA A 18 -1.93 -3.81 15.22
N ARG A 19 -1.31 -4.84 15.83
CA ARG A 19 -0.09 -4.68 16.63
C ARG A 19 1.10 -4.19 15.80
N ALA A 20 1.28 -4.71 14.58
CA ALA A 20 2.34 -4.27 13.68
C ALA A 20 2.16 -2.80 13.25
N LYS A 21 0.93 -2.39 12.90
CA LYS A 21 0.59 -0.98 12.63
C LYS A 21 0.93 -0.10 13.83
N GLY A 22 0.58 -0.55 15.04
CA GLY A 22 0.85 0.21 16.26
C GLY A 22 2.34 0.33 16.60
N ALA A 23 3.12 -0.73 16.39
CA ALA A 23 4.56 -0.70 16.56
C ALA A 23 5.22 0.27 15.56
N LEU A 24 4.80 0.23 14.30
CA LEU A 24 5.29 1.12 13.26
C LEU A 24 4.94 2.59 13.55
N ALA A 25 3.70 2.87 13.98
CA ALA A 25 3.30 4.21 14.40
C ALA A 25 4.15 4.73 15.56
N HIS A 26 4.44 3.87 16.55
CA HIS A 26 5.28 4.22 17.69
C HIS A 26 6.73 4.53 17.27
N GLU A 27 7.32 3.72 16.38
CA GLU A 27 8.67 3.94 15.83
C GLU A 27 8.76 5.27 15.07
N LEU A 28 7.70 5.63 14.33
CA LEU A 28 7.62 6.88 13.57
C LEU A 28 7.16 8.09 14.42
N HIS A 29 6.91 7.88 15.71
CA HIS A 29 6.35 8.89 16.62
C HIS A 29 4.98 9.46 16.20
N TRP A 30 4.20 8.69 15.43
CA TRP A 30 2.88 9.10 14.96
C TRP A 30 1.77 8.81 15.96
N VAL A 31 0.79 9.71 16.00
CA VAL A 31 -0.47 9.47 16.70
C VAL A 31 -1.32 8.47 15.92
N GLN A 32 -1.70 7.37 16.57
CA GLN A 32 -2.59 6.38 15.97
C GLN A 32 -4.03 6.86 15.97
N GLU A 33 -4.53 7.18 14.79
CA GLU A 33 -5.94 7.48 14.56
C GLU A 33 -6.65 6.25 13.96
N PRO A 34 -7.69 5.68 14.60
CA PRO A 34 -8.32 4.43 14.15
C PRO A 34 -8.86 4.48 12.72
N ARG A 35 -9.23 5.67 12.24
CA ARG A 35 -9.82 5.90 10.91
C ARG A 35 -8.83 6.39 9.87
N ARG A 36 -7.57 6.62 10.24
CA ARG A 36 -6.50 7.02 9.32
C ARG A 36 -5.77 5.76 8.81
N PRO A 37 -5.90 5.41 7.52
CA PRO A 37 -5.16 4.29 6.98
C PRO A 37 -3.67 4.65 6.82
N PHE A 38 -2.81 3.65 7.02
CA PHE A 38 -1.41 3.71 6.63
C PHE A 38 -1.31 3.27 5.18
N MET A 39 -1.12 4.22 4.29
CA MET A 39 -0.87 3.99 2.87
C MET A 39 0.63 3.84 2.65
N ILE A 40 1.03 2.76 2.00
CA ILE A 40 2.43 2.46 1.69
C ILE A 40 2.68 2.58 0.19
N LEU A 41 3.86 3.07 -0.17
CA LEU A 41 4.44 3.04 -1.51
C LEU A 41 5.64 2.07 -1.47
N PRO A 42 5.41 0.76 -1.65
CA PRO A 42 6.42 -0.27 -1.41
C PRO A 42 7.34 -0.50 -2.61
N GLN A 43 6.86 -0.14 -3.80
CA GLN A 43 7.56 -0.29 -5.06
C GLN A 43 8.59 0.82 -5.27
N GLU A 44 9.57 0.54 -6.12
CA GLU A 44 10.44 1.58 -6.64
C GLU A 44 9.72 2.41 -7.72
N VAL A 45 9.82 3.73 -7.63
CA VAL A 45 9.26 4.63 -8.66
C VAL A 45 10.39 5.00 -9.63
N ARG A 46 10.58 4.18 -10.68
CA ARG A 46 11.61 4.40 -11.73
C ARG A 46 11.07 4.80 -13.10
N GLU A 47 9.85 4.39 -13.43
CA GLU A 47 9.29 4.63 -14.76
C GLU A 47 8.72 6.04 -14.85
N GLU A 48 8.94 6.71 -15.98
CA GLU A 48 8.43 8.06 -16.24
C GLU A 48 6.91 8.15 -15.99
N THR A 49 6.16 7.13 -16.40
CA THR A 49 4.71 7.05 -16.19
C THR A 49 4.34 6.95 -14.72
N GLY A 50 5.01 6.08 -13.95
CA GLY A 50 4.72 5.89 -12.53
C GLY A 50 5.13 7.11 -11.69
N GLU A 51 6.26 7.73 -12.01
CA GLU A 51 6.71 8.97 -11.36
C GLU A 51 5.75 10.12 -11.64
N THR A 52 5.35 10.30 -12.91
CA THR A 52 4.41 11.34 -13.33
C THR A 52 3.06 11.16 -12.62
N LEU A 53 2.53 9.94 -12.61
CA LEU A 53 1.26 9.64 -11.95
C LEU A 53 1.33 9.96 -10.45
N LEU A 54 2.38 9.55 -9.75
CA LEU A 54 2.54 9.84 -8.33
C LEU A 54 2.61 11.36 -8.08
N ARG A 55 3.40 12.09 -8.87
CA ARG A 55 3.51 13.56 -8.74
C ARG A 55 2.17 14.25 -8.89
N GLU A 56 1.37 13.83 -9.86
CA GLU A 56 0.04 14.40 -10.11
C GLU A 56 -0.97 14.04 -9.00
N MET A 57 -0.82 12.87 -8.37
CA MET A 57 -1.69 12.45 -7.25
C MET A 57 -1.31 13.07 -5.90
N LEU A 58 -0.05 13.46 -5.69
CA LEU A 58 0.44 13.94 -4.39
C LEU A 58 -0.41 15.06 -3.76
N PRO A 59 -0.84 16.12 -4.48
CA PRO A 59 -1.73 17.13 -3.89
C PRO A 59 -3.05 16.55 -3.36
N GLY A 60 -3.63 15.58 -4.07
CA GLY A 60 -4.82 14.87 -3.63
C GLY A 60 -4.56 13.99 -2.42
N LEU A 61 -3.45 13.23 -2.41
CA LEU A 61 -3.05 12.41 -1.27
C LEU A 61 -2.86 13.24 0.00
N LEU A 62 -2.26 14.42 -0.12
CA LEU A 62 -2.05 15.36 1.00
C LEU A 62 -3.36 15.97 1.54
N ALA A 63 -4.44 15.95 0.76
CA ALA A 63 -5.74 16.44 1.17
C ALA A 63 -6.58 15.36 1.88
N LEU A 64 -6.17 14.10 1.80
CA LEU A 64 -6.83 12.99 2.47
C LEU A 64 -6.27 12.81 3.89
N ASP A 65 -7.11 12.32 4.80
CA ASP A 65 -6.66 11.92 6.14
C ASP A 65 -5.98 10.55 6.09
N ILE A 66 -4.76 10.52 5.54
CA ILE A 66 -3.91 9.32 5.43
C ILE A 66 -2.56 9.55 6.11
N ALA A 67 -1.91 8.47 6.50
CA ALA A 67 -0.49 8.46 6.80
C ALA A 67 0.25 7.74 5.66
N LEU A 68 1.23 8.38 5.05
CA LEU A 68 1.93 7.90 3.86
C LEU A 68 3.34 7.42 4.23
N LEU A 69 3.62 6.15 3.98
CA LEU A 69 4.95 5.58 4.11
C LEU A 69 5.54 5.32 2.72
N ILE A 70 6.76 5.78 2.51
CA ILE A 70 7.43 5.72 1.22
C ILE A 70 8.68 4.87 1.40
N ARG A 71 8.86 3.83 0.60
CA ARG A 71 10.15 3.14 0.55
C ARG A 71 11.18 4.08 -0.10
N GLY A 72 12.31 4.30 0.57
CA GLY A 72 13.38 5.20 0.14
C GLY A 72 14.17 4.71 -1.08
N ARG A 73 13.48 4.37 -2.17
CA ARG A 73 14.03 3.79 -3.39
C ARG A 73 13.38 4.47 -4.61
N GLY A 74 14.17 5.16 -5.43
CA GLY A 74 13.67 5.87 -6.63
C GLY A 74 14.64 6.88 -7.23
N SER A 75 14.17 7.65 -8.22
CA SER A 75 14.97 8.68 -8.90
C SER A 75 15.32 9.85 -7.97
N ALA A 76 16.42 10.57 -8.25
CA ALA A 76 16.80 11.75 -7.49
C ALA A 76 15.72 12.85 -7.54
N ASN A 77 15.02 12.96 -8.68
CA ASN A 77 14.00 13.97 -8.89
C ASN A 77 12.78 13.75 -7.98
N ILE A 78 12.28 12.51 -7.87
CA ILE A 78 11.14 12.21 -6.99
C ILE A 78 11.58 12.18 -5.52
N GLY A 79 12.79 11.68 -5.26
CA GLY A 79 13.36 11.63 -3.91
C GLY A 79 13.45 13.01 -3.24
N ALA A 80 13.87 14.05 -3.98
CA ALA A 80 13.92 15.42 -3.44
C ALA A 80 12.55 15.97 -3.06
N LEU A 81 11.53 15.73 -3.88
CA LEU A 81 10.14 16.12 -3.60
C LEU A 81 9.61 15.40 -2.36
N LEU A 82 9.76 14.07 -2.31
CA LEU A 82 9.28 13.27 -1.19
C LEU A 82 10.01 13.61 0.11
N THR A 83 11.31 13.92 0.05
CA THR A 83 12.08 14.40 1.21
C THR A 83 11.56 15.73 1.72
N THR A 84 11.24 16.66 0.81
CA THR A 84 10.64 17.96 1.16
C THR A 84 9.28 17.78 1.82
N LEU A 85 8.46 16.86 1.31
CA LEU A 85 7.15 16.56 1.87
C LEU A 85 7.25 15.89 3.25
N HIS A 86 8.18 14.95 3.43
CA HIS A 86 8.48 14.36 4.73
C HIS A 86 8.87 15.41 5.77
N GLN A 87 9.76 16.34 5.42
CA GLN A 87 10.15 17.44 6.32
C GLN A 87 9.00 18.38 6.65
N LYS A 88 8.08 18.61 5.71
CA LYS A 88 6.92 19.49 5.89
C LYS A 88 5.80 18.84 6.70
N TYR A 89 5.62 17.52 6.57
CA TYR A 89 4.55 16.76 7.19
C TYR A 89 5.09 15.51 7.92
N PRO A 90 6.01 15.67 8.89
CA PRO A 90 6.71 14.54 9.53
C PRO A 90 5.78 13.61 10.32
N GLU A 91 4.64 14.12 10.78
CA GLU A 91 3.60 13.38 11.51
C GLU A 91 2.69 12.54 10.59
N HIS A 92 2.83 12.68 9.27
CA HIS A 92 1.95 12.06 8.28
C HIS A 92 2.71 11.39 7.14
N ILE A 93 3.96 11.75 6.89
CA ILE A 93 4.76 11.24 5.79
C ILE A 93 6.08 10.74 6.33
N ALA A 94 6.42 9.49 6.06
CA ALA A 94 7.69 8.88 6.44
C ALA A 94 8.38 8.28 5.22
N ILE A 95 9.70 8.44 5.16
CA ILE A 95 10.56 7.71 4.23
C ILE A 95 11.22 6.58 5.02
N ILE A 96 10.98 5.35 4.60
CA ILE A 96 11.44 4.13 5.23
C ILE A 96 12.70 3.63 4.50
N PRO A 97 13.71 3.08 5.22
CA PRO A 97 14.93 2.57 4.59
C PRO A 97 14.65 1.52 3.51
N ASP A 98 15.46 1.50 2.44
CA ASP A 98 15.37 0.48 1.40
C ASP A 98 16.07 -0.81 1.82
N THR A 99 15.48 -1.51 2.79
CA THR A 99 15.92 -2.84 3.22
C THR A 99 14.75 -3.81 3.18
N GLU A 100 15.08 -5.10 3.05
CA GLU A 100 14.08 -6.17 3.09
C GLU A 100 13.28 -6.17 4.41
N GLU A 101 13.96 -5.98 5.53
CA GLU A 101 13.33 -5.92 6.85
C GLU A 101 12.34 -4.76 6.94
N SER A 102 12.75 -3.58 6.47
CA SER A 102 11.90 -2.39 6.49
C SER A 102 10.69 -2.53 5.56
N LEU A 103 10.86 -3.18 4.39
CA LEU A 103 9.74 -3.52 3.51
C LEU A 103 8.74 -4.45 4.20
N ILE A 104 9.24 -5.52 4.84
CA ILE A 104 8.37 -6.46 5.58
C ILE A 104 7.62 -5.73 6.70
N GLN A 105 8.29 -4.88 7.48
CA GLN A 105 7.66 -4.11 8.56
C GLN A 105 6.62 -3.12 8.02
N MET A 106 6.98 -2.37 6.96
CA MET A 106 6.07 -1.46 6.25
C MET A 106 4.81 -2.19 5.78
N VAL A 107 4.97 -3.34 5.11
CA VAL A 107 3.84 -4.12 4.62
C VAL A 107 2.99 -4.63 5.78
N ARG A 108 3.61 -5.17 6.85
CA ARG A 108 2.87 -5.69 8.01
C ARG A 108 2.09 -4.61 8.77
N GLY A 109 2.61 -3.39 8.84
CA GLY A 109 1.96 -2.25 9.49
C GLY A 109 1.07 -1.40 8.56
N GLY A 110 1.18 -1.60 7.24
CA GLY A 110 0.40 -0.90 6.24
C GLY A 110 -1.01 -1.46 6.08
N ASP A 111 -1.96 -0.57 5.78
CA ASP A 111 -3.35 -0.93 5.47
C ASP A 111 -3.54 -1.03 3.95
N ILE A 112 -3.06 -0.03 3.23
CA ILE A 112 -3.20 0.15 1.77
C ILE A 112 -1.82 0.15 1.13
N ALA A 113 -1.63 -0.57 0.03
CA ALA A 113 -0.42 -0.47 -0.80
C ALA A 113 -0.76 0.16 -2.16
N LEU A 114 -0.18 1.32 -2.46
CA LEU A 114 -0.38 2.00 -3.74
C LEU A 114 0.72 1.60 -4.73
N PHE A 115 0.31 1.04 -5.86
CA PHE A 115 1.15 0.73 -7.00
C PHE A 115 0.80 1.69 -8.15
N CYS A 116 1.79 2.44 -8.63
CA CYS A 116 1.61 3.41 -9.73
C CYS A 116 1.80 2.76 -11.12
N THR A 117 2.16 1.48 -11.14
CA THR A 117 2.45 0.64 -12.31
C THR A 117 1.89 -0.76 -12.04
N ASP A 118 1.80 -1.60 -13.07
CA ASP A 118 1.36 -3.00 -12.90
C ASP A 118 2.32 -3.74 -11.93
N PRO A 119 1.83 -4.22 -10.77
CA PRO A 119 2.69 -4.86 -9.78
C PRO A 119 2.76 -6.38 -9.93
N THR A 120 2.17 -6.97 -10.98
CA THR A 120 2.14 -8.42 -11.16
C THR A 120 3.53 -9.03 -11.25
N GLY A 121 3.73 -10.12 -10.51
CA GLY A 121 5.02 -10.79 -10.36
C GLY A 121 6.03 -10.07 -9.47
N SER A 122 5.69 -8.90 -8.91
CA SER A 122 6.55 -8.21 -7.95
C SER A 122 6.50 -8.87 -6.58
N LYS A 123 7.64 -8.85 -5.89
CA LYS A 123 7.77 -9.33 -4.51
C LYS A 123 6.92 -8.49 -3.56
N GLU A 124 6.86 -7.19 -3.80
CA GLU A 124 6.08 -6.23 -3.04
C GLU A 124 4.60 -6.58 -3.05
N LEU A 125 4.04 -6.96 -4.22
CA LEU A 125 2.66 -7.41 -4.32
C LEU A 125 2.42 -8.70 -3.54
N SER A 126 3.30 -9.70 -3.69
CA SER A 126 3.17 -10.97 -2.97
C SER A 126 3.16 -10.76 -1.46
N LEU A 127 4.10 -9.97 -0.95
CA LEU A 127 4.13 -9.60 0.47
C LEU A 127 2.85 -8.88 0.91
N CYS A 128 2.33 -7.95 0.10
CA CYS A 128 1.09 -7.25 0.42
C CYS A 128 -0.09 -8.20 0.57
N LEU A 129 -0.28 -9.12 -0.38
CA LEU A 129 -1.36 -10.11 -0.32
C LEU A 129 -1.22 -11.06 0.87
N GLU A 130 -0.02 -11.62 1.09
CA GLU A 130 0.29 -12.51 2.21
C GLU A 130 0.03 -11.87 3.59
N GLN A 131 0.22 -10.56 3.71
CA GLN A 131 0.05 -9.83 4.97
C GLN A 131 -1.28 -9.07 5.04
N GLY A 132 -2.19 -9.26 4.07
CA GLY A 132 -3.50 -8.60 4.03
C GLY A 132 -3.42 -7.07 3.90
N THR A 133 -2.40 -6.54 3.23
CA THR A 133 -2.24 -5.12 2.87
C THR A 133 -2.85 -4.93 1.50
N ILE A 134 -3.92 -4.12 1.43
CA ILE A 134 -4.82 -4.15 0.28
C ILE A 134 -4.21 -3.33 -0.86
N PRO A 135 -3.98 -3.94 -2.05
CA PRO A 135 -3.41 -3.22 -3.18
C PRO A 135 -4.41 -2.23 -3.80
N ILE A 136 -3.90 -1.05 -4.17
CA ILE A 136 -4.46 -0.18 -5.20
C ILE A 136 -3.51 -0.26 -6.40
N ALA A 137 -4.02 -0.64 -7.57
CA ALA A 137 -3.17 -0.87 -8.74
C ALA A 137 -3.91 -0.62 -10.06
N PRO A 138 -3.19 -0.43 -11.19
CA PRO A 138 -3.80 -0.44 -12.51
C PRO A 138 -4.50 -1.79 -12.79
N ASP A 139 -5.68 -1.73 -13.38
CA ASP A 139 -6.37 -2.92 -13.88
C ASP A 139 -5.64 -3.48 -15.11
N HIS A 140 -5.44 -4.79 -15.15
CA HIS A 140 -4.77 -5.46 -16.25
C HIS A 140 -5.27 -6.89 -16.45
N VAL A 141 -5.23 -7.34 -17.70
CA VAL A 141 -5.62 -8.70 -18.07
C VAL A 141 -4.63 -9.70 -17.47
N GLY A 142 -5.14 -10.76 -16.84
CA GLY A 142 -4.32 -11.79 -16.22
C GLY A 142 -3.86 -11.47 -14.79
N SER A 143 -4.34 -10.36 -14.21
CA SER A 143 -4.10 -10.06 -12.81
C SER A 143 -4.71 -11.10 -11.88
N LEU A 144 -4.02 -11.36 -10.77
CA LEU A 144 -4.58 -12.02 -9.59
C LEU A 144 -5.43 -11.06 -8.73
N LEU A 145 -5.45 -9.77 -9.10
CA LEU A 145 -6.22 -8.76 -8.40
C LEU A 145 -7.60 -8.59 -9.03
N HIS A 146 -8.59 -8.46 -8.16
CA HIS A 146 -9.98 -8.21 -8.49
C HIS A 146 -10.45 -7.01 -7.69
N SER A 147 -10.95 -5.99 -8.40
CA SER A 147 -11.50 -4.78 -7.78
C SER A 147 -12.64 -5.15 -6.84
N TYR A 148 -12.62 -4.60 -5.63
CA TYR A 148 -13.63 -4.88 -4.63
C TYR A 148 -15.02 -4.40 -5.08
N ASP A 149 -15.99 -5.32 -5.04
CA ASP A 149 -17.41 -5.06 -5.22
C ASP A 149 -18.12 -5.20 -3.86
N PRO A 150 -18.61 -4.09 -3.28
CA PRO A 150 -19.28 -4.10 -1.98
C PRO A 150 -20.66 -4.77 -2.01
N VAL A 151 -21.30 -4.91 -3.17
CA VAL A 151 -22.61 -5.59 -3.29
C VAL A 151 -22.44 -7.10 -3.22
N GLN A 152 -21.39 -7.61 -3.87
CA GLN A 152 -21.04 -9.03 -3.85
C GLN A 152 -20.10 -9.41 -2.70
N GLU A 153 -19.65 -8.42 -1.92
CA GLU A 153 -18.63 -8.54 -0.89
C GLU A 153 -17.37 -9.29 -1.39
N SER A 154 -16.98 -9.07 -2.65
CA SER A 154 -15.97 -9.89 -3.35
C SER A 154 -14.85 -9.04 -3.91
N GLY A 155 -13.67 -9.64 -4.13
CA GLY A 155 -12.46 -8.95 -4.59
C GLY A 155 -11.43 -8.74 -3.47
N ASN A 156 -10.20 -8.42 -3.88
CA ASN A 156 -9.01 -8.37 -3.03
C ASN A 156 -8.16 -7.11 -3.25
N ALA A 157 -8.64 -6.14 -4.03
CA ALA A 157 -7.91 -4.92 -4.38
C ALA A 157 -8.84 -3.76 -4.75
N PHE A 158 -8.29 -2.57 -4.92
CA PHE A 158 -8.98 -1.42 -5.54
C PHE A 158 -8.29 -1.07 -6.87
N LEU A 159 -8.88 -1.48 -7.98
CA LEU A 159 -8.25 -1.27 -9.29
C LEU A 159 -8.69 0.02 -9.98
N PHE A 160 -7.83 0.57 -10.84
CA PHE A 160 -8.15 1.69 -11.72
C PHE A 160 -7.86 1.36 -13.18
N GLN A 161 -8.85 1.59 -14.06
CA GLN A 161 -8.83 1.12 -15.45
C GLN A 161 -7.85 1.87 -16.36
N LYS A 162 -7.60 3.15 -16.07
CA LYS A 162 -6.73 4.01 -16.87
C LYS A 162 -5.63 4.55 -15.99
N ILE A 163 -4.38 4.47 -16.47
CA ILE A 163 -3.21 5.02 -15.78
C ILE A 163 -3.22 6.54 -15.96
N ASN A 164 -3.99 7.23 -15.13
CA ASN A 164 -4.07 8.68 -15.03
C ASN A 164 -4.48 9.07 -13.59
N PRO A 165 -4.19 10.31 -13.15
CA PRO A 165 -4.37 10.70 -11.75
C PRO A 165 -5.82 10.60 -11.29
N TRP A 166 -6.80 10.85 -12.17
CA TRP A 166 -8.21 10.85 -11.79
C TRP A 166 -8.74 9.46 -11.45
N HIS A 167 -8.40 8.45 -12.26
CA HIS A 167 -8.86 7.08 -12.00
C HIS A 167 -8.12 6.47 -10.81
N ALA A 168 -6.82 6.73 -10.70
CA ALA A 168 -6.04 6.30 -9.54
C ALA A 168 -6.54 6.96 -8.25
N PHE A 169 -6.78 8.28 -8.27
CA PHE A 169 -7.36 9.00 -7.13
C PHE A 169 -8.75 8.50 -6.76
N ALA A 170 -9.61 8.18 -7.74
CA ALA A 170 -10.92 7.57 -7.46
C ALA A 170 -10.78 6.21 -6.75
N ALA A 171 -9.82 5.37 -7.16
CA ALA A 171 -9.55 4.10 -6.48
C ALA A 171 -9.01 4.31 -5.05
N ILE A 172 -8.13 5.31 -4.85
CA ILE A 172 -7.64 5.72 -3.52
C ILE A 172 -8.80 6.15 -2.62
N VAL A 173 -9.70 7.01 -3.10
CA VAL A 173 -10.85 7.46 -2.31
C VAL A 173 -11.76 6.29 -1.94
N ARG A 174 -12.05 5.37 -2.88
CA ARG A 174 -12.81 4.15 -2.57
C ARG A 174 -12.15 3.33 -1.45
N ALA A 175 -10.84 3.13 -1.52
CA ALA A 175 -10.10 2.40 -0.50
C ALA A 175 -10.18 3.11 0.87
N CYS A 176 -9.95 4.42 0.92
CA CYS A 176 -10.00 5.21 2.15
C CYS A 176 -11.40 5.25 2.78
N GLU A 177 -12.46 5.34 1.99
CA GLU A 177 -13.83 5.28 2.51
C GLU A 177 -14.20 3.87 2.99
N THR A 178 -13.79 2.83 2.26
CA THR A 178 -14.03 1.43 2.66
C THR A 178 -13.24 1.05 3.93
N PHE A 179 -12.05 1.63 4.13
CA PHE A 179 -11.26 1.45 5.36
C PHE A 179 -12.05 1.82 6.64
N LYS A 180 -13.00 2.76 6.53
CA LYS A 180 -13.86 3.19 7.64
C LYS A 180 -14.96 2.17 7.97
N LEU A 181 -15.11 1.12 7.16
CA LEU A 181 -16.07 0.02 7.31
C LEU A 181 -15.32 -1.27 7.68
N PRO A 182 -15.18 -1.58 8.99
CA PRO A 182 -14.30 -2.67 9.44
C PRO A 182 -14.71 -4.06 8.96
N PHE A 183 -16.00 -4.27 8.66
CA PHE A 183 -16.49 -5.54 8.14
C PHE A 183 -15.99 -5.76 6.71
N ASP A 184 -16.30 -4.84 5.80
CA ASP A 184 -15.85 -4.86 4.41
C ASP A 184 -14.33 -4.93 4.33
N TRP A 185 -13.63 -4.11 5.12
CA TRP A 185 -12.17 -4.12 5.15
C TRP A 185 -11.60 -5.50 5.50
N ARG A 186 -12.10 -6.14 6.57
CA ARG A 186 -11.66 -7.48 6.97
C ARG A 186 -11.98 -8.54 5.92
N THR A 187 -13.09 -8.40 5.21
CA THR A 187 -13.43 -9.30 4.09
C THR A 187 -12.41 -9.19 2.97
N ILE A 188 -12.06 -7.98 2.54
CA ILE A 188 -11.03 -7.76 1.52
C ILE A 188 -9.67 -8.31 1.99
N GLN A 189 -9.29 -8.02 3.23
CA GLN A 189 -8.02 -8.52 3.79
C GLN A 189 -7.96 -10.05 3.80
N ARG A 190 -9.07 -10.73 4.11
CA ARG A 190 -9.15 -12.19 4.05
C ARG A 190 -8.94 -12.69 2.62
N HIS A 191 -9.62 -12.09 1.64
CA HIS A 191 -9.44 -12.46 0.23
C HIS A 191 -8.01 -12.23 -0.26
N CYS A 192 -7.33 -11.17 0.20
CA CYS A 192 -5.90 -10.99 -0.07
C CYS A 192 -5.09 -12.20 0.42
N MET A 193 -5.31 -12.62 1.67
CA MET A 193 -4.55 -13.71 2.31
C MET A 193 -4.89 -15.10 1.76
N GLU A 194 -6.07 -15.25 1.14
CA GLU A 194 -6.51 -16.46 0.43
C GLU A 194 -6.09 -16.47 -1.05
N THR A 195 -5.55 -15.37 -1.57
CA THR A 195 -5.02 -15.31 -2.93
C THR A 195 -3.69 -16.06 -3.00
N HIS A 196 -3.61 -17.09 -3.85
CA HIS A 196 -2.42 -17.92 -4.01
C HIS A 196 -1.74 -17.66 -5.36
N PHE A 197 -0.40 -17.63 -5.35
CA PHE A 197 0.46 -17.49 -6.53
C PHE A 197 0.87 -18.85 -7.10
#